data_AF-A0A2P4XKQ5-F1
#
_entry.id   AF-A0A2P4XKQ5-F1
#
_cell.length_a   1.000
_cell.length_b   1.000
_cell.length_c   1.000
_cell.angle_alpha   90.00
_cell.angle_beta   90.00
_cell.angle_gamma   90.00
#
_symmetry.space_group_name_H-M   'P 1'
#
loop_
_entity.id
_entity.type
_entity.pdbx_description
1 polymer ?
#
loop_
_entity_poly.entity_id
_entity_poly.type
_entity_poly.pdbx_seq_one_letter_code
_entity_poly.pdbx_strand_id
1 'polypeptide(L)'
;MAEPLLLAACEIARGSVTSLPGDFEVVASAASTAHLAVLFRSRTERNCVRLGVFKTDEGICVEDPELVDLLPEAGDFETSEDHDDNWTLQWSPDLKFLVVSGRISTAEGEFHGVLWIFARRKWLASTIDSEGAGSTPLVLRVDPDKYLAGKHWNPRTSIVNVFFPTQNGSKVFVLSEDGVWLSVSVQLAKLALVAMDPSADQDTTGLCTMQVVKKLTEWHAGVTAACYDLESSTLVVSGGVTDPSADLMETQASSLSVWKVLGDKDNNDVGELLDFTMVVKGKKQQFSDESNEDEQPDLVSTEVK
;
A
#
# COMPACT_ATOMS: atom_id res chain seq x y z
N MET A 1 -5.72 14.35 18.97
CA MET A 1 -5.48 14.29 17.51
C MET A 1 -6.83 13.98 16.87
N ALA A 2 -7.31 14.83 15.96
CA ALA A 2 -8.52 14.52 15.20
C ALA A 2 -8.22 13.36 14.23
N GLU A 3 -9.11 12.38 14.15
CA GLU A 3 -8.95 11.25 13.24
C GLU A 3 -8.85 11.74 11.78
N PRO A 4 -7.95 11.17 10.95
CA PRO A 4 -7.77 11.59 9.55
C PRO A 4 -9.08 11.64 8.74
N LEU A 5 -10.02 10.74 9.04
CA LEU A 5 -11.33 10.69 8.43
C LEU A 5 -12.23 11.86 8.85
N LEU A 6 -12.13 12.34 10.09
CA LEU A 6 -12.86 13.52 10.57
C LEU A 6 -12.31 14.78 9.90
N LEU A 7 -10.98 14.90 9.74
CA LEU A 7 -10.36 16.00 9.02
C LEU A 7 -10.71 15.97 7.52
N ALA A 8 -10.68 14.79 6.89
CA ALA A 8 -11.13 14.62 5.51
C ALA A 8 -12.61 14.99 5.37
N ALA A 9 -13.48 14.54 6.28
CA ALA A 9 -14.90 14.90 6.29
C ALA A 9 -15.12 16.40 6.54
N CYS A 10 -14.32 17.04 7.39
CA CYS A 10 -14.38 18.49 7.63
C CYS A 10 -13.95 19.29 6.40
N GLU A 11 -12.89 18.87 5.70
CA GLU A 11 -12.43 19.54 4.47
C GLU A 11 -13.40 19.32 3.30
N ILE A 12 -13.98 18.13 3.18
CA ILE A 12 -15.09 17.84 2.24
C ILE A 12 -16.29 18.73 2.57
N ALA A 13 -16.70 18.82 3.84
CA ALA A 13 -17.83 19.62 4.29
C ALA A 13 -17.62 21.15 4.16
N ARG A 14 -16.36 21.61 4.14
CA ARG A 14 -15.99 23.02 3.93
C ARG A 14 -16.10 23.47 2.47
N GLY A 15 -16.46 22.59 1.54
CA GLY A 15 -16.61 22.94 0.12
C GLY A 15 -15.29 23.07 -0.64
N SER A 16 -14.17 22.72 0.01
CA SER A 16 -12.83 22.57 -0.56
C SER A 16 -12.89 21.69 -1.83
N VAL A 17 -13.78 20.69 -1.82
CA VAL A 17 -13.92 19.65 -2.84
C VAL A 17 -15.08 19.93 -3.83
N THR A 18 -15.57 21.17 -3.91
CA THR A 18 -16.68 21.57 -4.79
C THR A 18 -16.49 21.27 -6.28
N SER A 19 -15.26 20.98 -6.71
CA SER A 19 -14.92 20.56 -8.07
C SER A 19 -14.97 19.04 -8.33
N LEU A 20 -15.11 18.19 -7.30
CA LEU A 20 -15.33 16.75 -7.53
C LEU A 20 -16.82 16.49 -7.83
N PRO A 21 -17.12 15.78 -8.93
CA PRO A 21 -18.47 15.30 -9.17
C PRO A 21 -18.86 14.23 -8.12
N GLY A 22 -20.18 14.06 -7.92
CA GLY A 22 -20.74 13.28 -6.81
C GLY A 22 -20.53 11.76 -6.89
N ASP A 23 -19.89 11.29 -7.96
CA ASP A 23 -19.53 9.89 -8.22
C ASP A 23 -18.17 9.50 -7.63
N PHE A 24 -17.43 10.40 -6.99
CA PHE A 24 -16.15 10.08 -6.37
C PHE A 24 -16.28 9.50 -4.95
N GLU A 25 -15.37 8.59 -4.61
CA GLU A 25 -15.21 8.05 -3.26
C GLU A 25 -13.76 8.16 -2.75
N VAL A 26 -13.62 8.17 -1.42
CA VAL A 26 -12.31 8.15 -0.76
C VAL A 26 -11.82 6.72 -0.67
N VAL A 27 -10.66 6.43 -1.28
CA VAL A 27 -10.06 5.08 -1.28
C VAL A 27 -8.83 4.98 -0.37
N ALA A 28 -8.17 6.10 -0.07
CA ALA A 28 -7.05 6.14 0.86
C ALA A 28 -6.91 7.53 1.49
N SER A 29 -6.34 7.60 2.69
CA SER A 29 -5.96 8.85 3.33
C SER A 29 -4.68 8.69 4.13
N ALA A 30 -3.89 9.75 4.21
CA ALA A 30 -2.70 9.80 5.06
C ALA A 30 -2.56 11.18 5.69
N ALA A 31 -2.46 11.22 7.02
CA ALA A 31 -2.24 12.45 7.77
C ALA A 31 -0.77 12.56 8.20
N SER A 32 -0.29 13.80 8.23
CA SER A 32 0.96 14.21 8.87
C SER A 32 0.67 15.33 9.87
N THR A 33 1.70 15.87 10.49
CA THR A 33 1.56 17.00 11.42
C THR A 33 1.10 18.31 10.75
N ALA A 34 1.32 18.46 9.43
CA ALA A 34 1.04 19.70 8.70
C ALA A 34 0.12 19.52 7.48
N HIS A 35 -0.07 18.30 7.01
CA HIS A 35 -0.83 18.01 5.79
C HIS A 35 -1.71 16.77 5.95
N LEU A 36 -2.87 16.80 5.31
CA LEU A 36 -3.73 15.66 5.06
C LEU A 36 -3.73 15.38 3.55
N ALA A 37 -3.42 14.15 3.15
CA ALA A 37 -3.58 13.67 1.79
C ALA A 37 -4.80 12.75 1.73
N VAL A 38 -5.63 12.92 0.71
CA VAL A 38 -6.82 12.11 0.44
C VAL A 38 -6.81 11.70 -1.02
N LEU A 39 -6.98 10.41 -1.27
CA LEU A 39 -7.10 9.87 -2.62
C LEU A 39 -8.56 9.62 -2.95
N PHE A 40 -9.00 10.21 -4.05
CA PHE A 40 -10.34 10.10 -4.60
C PHE A 40 -10.33 9.26 -5.87
N ARG A 41 -11.30 8.36 -6.02
CA ARG A 41 -11.51 7.55 -7.23
C ARG A 41 -12.95 7.72 -7.70
N SER A 42 -13.17 7.86 -9.00
CA SER A 42 -14.51 7.83 -9.58
C SER A 42 -15.12 6.42 -9.48
N ARG A 43 -16.41 6.35 -9.14
CA ARG A 43 -17.21 5.11 -9.17
C ARG A 43 -17.72 4.74 -10.55
N THR A 44 -17.60 5.64 -11.53
CA THR A 44 -18.18 5.47 -12.86
C THR A 44 -17.13 5.48 -13.96
N GLU A 45 -16.03 6.21 -13.76
CA GLU A 45 -14.94 6.34 -14.74
C GLU A 45 -13.71 5.53 -14.32
N ARG A 46 -13.23 4.65 -15.21
CA ARG A 46 -11.97 3.93 -14.99
C ARG A 46 -10.77 4.85 -15.05
N ASN A 47 -9.75 4.50 -14.27
CA ASN A 47 -8.49 5.24 -14.19
C ASN A 47 -8.67 6.73 -13.85
N CYS A 48 -9.81 7.12 -13.26
CA CYS A 48 -10.06 8.50 -12.84
C CYS A 48 -9.75 8.60 -11.34
N VAL A 49 -8.47 8.87 -11.03
CA VAL A 49 -7.94 8.93 -9.67
C VAL A 49 -7.28 10.29 -9.42
N ARG A 50 -7.75 10.97 -8.36
CA ARG A 50 -7.33 12.32 -7.99
C ARG A 50 -6.76 12.35 -6.58
N LEU A 51 -5.60 12.99 -6.43
CA LEU A 51 -5.00 13.26 -5.13
C LEU A 51 -5.35 14.68 -4.69
N GLY A 52 -5.97 14.81 -3.52
CA GLY A 52 -6.13 16.08 -2.81
C GLY A 52 -5.16 16.18 -1.65
N VAL A 53 -4.48 17.32 -1.52
CA VAL A 53 -3.60 17.62 -0.38
C VAL A 53 -4.03 18.91 0.31
N PHE A 54 -4.39 18.78 1.57
CA PHE A 54 -4.93 19.83 2.43
C PHE A 54 -3.91 20.17 3.52
N LYS A 55 -3.82 21.44 3.90
CA LYS A 55 -3.07 21.84 5.10
C LYS A 55 -3.92 21.60 6.35
N THR A 56 -3.29 21.26 7.46
CA THR A 56 -3.99 20.95 8.73
C THR A 56 -3.89 22.07 9.77
N ASP A 57 -3.27 23.20 9.46
CA ASP A 57 -3.14 24.33 10.37
C ASP A 57 -4.45 25.13 10.50
N GLU A 58 -4.82 25.49 11.74
CA GLU A 58 -6.06 26.19 12.11
C GLU A 58 -6.12 27.67 11.62
N GLY A 59 -5.26 28.06 10.68
CA GLY A 59 -5.27 29.37 10.07
C GLY A 59 -6.50 29.55 9.18
N ILE A 60 -7.17 30.70 9.28
CA ILE A 60 -8.40 31.08 8.55
C ILE A 60 -8.23 31.07 7.01
N CYS A 61 -7.03 30.85 6.49
CA CYS A 61 -6.77 30.64 5.07
C CYS A 61 -6.83 29.14 4.73
N VAL A 62 -8.04 28.66 4.45
CA VAL A 62 -8.24 27.43 3.68
C VAL A 62 -7.69 27.72 2.28
N GLU A 63 -6.44 27.38 2.01
CA GLU A 63 -5.96 27.33 0.62
C GLU A 63 -6.87 26.37 -0.14
N ASP A 64 -7.32 26.76 -1.34
CA ASP A 64 -8.08 25.87 -2.21
C ASP A 64 -7.29 24.56 -2.39
N PRO A 65 -7.92 23.40 -2.18
CA PRO A 65 -7.22 22.14 -2.27
C PRO A 65 -6.85 21.89 -3.72
N GLU A 66 -5.59 21.61 -3.94
CA GLU A 66 -5.10 21.28 -5.26
C GLU A 66 -5.42 19.81 -5.53
N LEU A 67 -6.40 19.56 -6.39
CA LEU A 67 -6.69 18.23 -6.91
C LEU A 67 -5.78 17.96 -8.10
N VAL A 68 -5.07 16.84 -8.04
CA VAL A 68 -4.11 16.44 -9.08
C VAL A 68 -4.50 15.08 -9.63
N ASP A 69 -4.72 15.01 -10.94
CA ASP A 69 -4.97 13.75 -11.63
C ASP A 69 -3.69 12.89 -11.62
N LEU A 70 -3.77 11.68 -11.05
CA LEU A 70 -2.66 10.72 -11.09
C LEU A 70 -2.62 9.93 -12.40
N LEU A 71 -3.76 9.87 -13.06
CA LEU A 71 -4.01 9.15 -14.30
C LEU A 71 -4.78 10.09 -15.24
N PRO A 72 -4.12 10.71 -16.22
CA PRO A 72 -4.72 11.78 -17.03
C PRO A 72 -5.64 11.26 -18.14
N GLU A 73 -5.66 9.94 -18.41
CA GLU A 73 -6.50 9.34 -19.46
C GLU A 73 -7.66 8.56 -18.82
N ALA A 74 -8.85 9.16 -18.85
CA ALA A 74 -10.08 8.47 -18.50
C ALA A 74 -10.34 7.34 -19.52
N GLY A 75 -10.56 6.13 -19.02
CA GLY A 75 -10.97 5.01 -19.87
C GLY A 75 -12.49 4.98 -20.03
N ASP A 76 -12.99 4.93 -21.26
CA ASP A 76 -14.43 4.88 -21.58
C ASP A 76 -15.07 3.53 -21.24
N PHE A 77 -15.08 3.07 -19.98
CA PHE A 77 -15.84 1.89 -19.57
C PHE A 77 -16.23 1.91 -18.09
N GLU A 78 -17.42 1.40 -17.77
CA GLU A 78 -17.91 1.22 -16.40
C GLU A 78 -16.94 0.34 -15.57
N THR A 79 -16.71 0.73 -14.32
CA THR A 79 -15.94 -0.05 -13.34
C THR A 79 -16.72 -1.31 -12.97
N SER A 80 -16.08 -2.49 -13.05
CA SER A 80 -16.65 -3.72 -12.49
C SER A 80 -16.65 -3.66 -10.97
N GLU A 81 -17.73 -4.13 -10.33
CA GLU A 81 -17.91 -4.10 -8.86
C GLU A 81 -16.92 -4.98 -8.09
N ASP A 82 -16.25 -5.92 -8.76
CA ASP A 82 -15.16 -6.68 -8.17
C ASP A 82 -13.84 -6.00 -8.50
N HIS A 83 -13.20 -5.40 -7.50
CA HIS A 83 -11.82 -5.71 -7.10
C HIS A 83 -11.42 -4.83 -5.91
N ASP A 84 -10.88 -5.50 -4.89
CA ASP A 84 -10.27 -4.92 -3.70
C ASP A 84 -8.99 -4.15 -4.11
N ASP A 85 -9.19 -2.92 -4.61
CA ASP A 85 -8.11 -2.05 -5.07
C ASP A 85 -7.37 -1.47 -3.85
N ASN A 86 -6.28 -2.13 -3.48
CA ASN A 86 -5.37 -1.69 -2.42
C ASN A 86 -4.61 -0.41 -2.83
N TRP A 87 -5.29 0.73 -2.71
CA TRP A 87 -4.66 2.05 -2.76
C TRP A 87 -4.05 2.38 -1.41
N THR A 88 -2.81 2.86 -1.40
CA THR A 88 -2.16 3.31 -0.16
C THR A 88 -1.54 4.69 -0.34
N LEU A 89 -1.51 5.46 0.74
CA LEU A 89 -0.86 6.76 0.83
C LEU A 89 0.10 6.73 2.01
N GLN A 90 1.36 7.13 1.79
CA GLN A 90 2.37 7.15 2.83
C GLN A 90 3.25 8.39 2.71
N TRP A 91 3.19 9.27 3.71
CA TRP A 91 4.10 10.42 3.81
C TRP A 91 5.52 9.96 4.10
N SER A 92 6.50 10.60 3.45
CA SER A 92 7.88 10.47 3.87
C SER A 92 8.02 11.03 5.29
N PRO A 93 8.79 10.40 6.20
CA PRO A 93 8.94 10.88 7.57
C PRO A 93 9.53 12.30 7.66
N ASP A 94 10.30 12.71 6.67
CA ASP A 94 10.85 14.06 6.55
C ASP A 94 9.90 15.08 5.88
N LEU A 95 8.68 14.66 5.55
CA LEU A 95 7.60 15.44 4.93
C LEU A 95 7.97 16.11 3.60
N LYS A 96 9.00 15.60 2.92
CA LYS A 96 9.45 16.13 1.63
C LYS A 96 8.63 15.64 0.46
N PHE A 97 8.05 14.45 0.55
CA PHE A 97 7.22 13.87 -0.49
C PHE A 97 6.20 12.87 0.07
N LEU A 98 5.26 12.48 -0.77
CA LEU A 98 4.22 11.50 -0.51
C LEU A 98 4.37 10.37 -1.54
N VAL A 99 4.28 9.13 -1.09
CA VAL A 99 4.17 7.97 -1.98
C VAL A 99 2.71 7.55 -2.06
N VAL A 100 2.25 7.36 -3.29
CA VAL A 100 0.96 6.72 -3.59
C VAL A 100 1.26 5.36 -4.19
N SER A 101 0.60 4.31 -3.74
CA SER A 101 0.57 3.03 -4.45
C SER A 101 -0.83 2.68 -4.87
N GLY A 102 -0.94 1.98 -5.99
CA GLY A 102 -2.22 1.49 -6.48
C GLY A 102 -2.06 0.64 -7.72
N ARG A 103 -3.17 0.48 -8.42
CA ARG A 103 -3.25 -0.32 -9.64
C ARG A 103 -3.73 0.54 -10.80
N ILE A 104 -3.25 0.21 -12.00
CA ILE A 104 -3.76 0.80 -13.25
C ILE A 104 -4.33 -0.33 -14.09
N SER A 105 -5.56 -0.18 -14.56
CA SER A 105 -6.17 -1.13 -15.48
C SER A 105 -5.64 -0.92 -16.90
N THR A 106 -5.35 -2.02 -17.59
CA THR A 106 -4.98 -2.04 -19.02
C THR A 106 -6.20 -2.37 -19.88
N ALA A 107 -6.09 -2.12 -21.19
CA ALA A 107 -7.17 -2.34 -22.15
C ALA A 107 -7.68 -3.80 -22.21
N GLU A 108 -6.87 -4.75 -21.74
CA GLU A 108 -7.17 -6.19 -21.75
C GLU A 108 -7.85 -6.66 -20.45
N GLY A 109 -8.20 -5.74 -19.55
CA GLY A 109 -8.77 -6.08 -18.24
C GLY A 109 -7.73 -6.56 -17.22
N GLU A 110 -6.44 -6.51 -17.58
CA GLU A 110 -5.36 -6.76 -16.64
C GLU A 110 -5.05 -5.50 -15.82
N PHE A 111 -4.37 -5.67 -14.68
CA PHE A 111 -3.96 -4.54 -13.85
C PHE A 111 -2.45 -4.58 -13.59
N HIS A 112 -1.86 -3.40 -13.43
CA HIS A 112 -0.44 -3.25 -13.12
C HIS A 112 -0.28 -2.52 -11.78
N GLY A 113 0.52 -3.09 -10.87
CA GLY A 113 0.91 -2.42 -9.62
C GLY A 113 1.91 -1.29 -9.88
N VAL A 114 1.58 -0.07 -9.47
CA VAL A 114 2.36 1.15 -9.76
C VAL A 114 2.50 2.03 -8.52
N LEU A 115 3.59 2.80 -8.49
CA LEU A 115 3.87 3.80 -7.48
C LEU A 115 3.85 5.20 -8.12
N TRP A 116 3.44 6.20 -7.34
CA TRP A 116 3.64 7.60 -7.68
C TRP A 116 4.38 8.30 -6.55
N ILE A 117 5.33 9.15 -6.92
CA ILE A 117 5.98 10.09 -6.02
C ILE A 117 5.36 11.46 -6.27
N PHE A 118 4.70 11.97 -5.23
CA PHE A 118 4.10 13.30 -5.22
C PHE A 118 4.95 14.23 -4.36
N ALA A 119 5.37 15.37 -4.91
CA ALA A 119 6.12 16.36 -4.15
C ALA A 119 5.80 17.79 -4.63
N ARG A 120 5.96 18.75 -3.72
CA ARG A 120 5.94 20.17 -4.06
C ARG A 120 7.32 20.76 -3.96
N ARG A 121 7.64 21.72 -4.83
CA ARG A 121 8.93 22.44 -4.81
C ARG A 121 9.25 23.01 -3.43
N LYS A 122 8.25 23.60 -2.76
CA LYS A 122 8.39 24.15 -1.39
C LYS A 122 8.75 23.11 -0.33
N TRP A 123 8.38 21.85 -0.52
CA TRP A 123 8.72 20.76 0.40
C TRP A 123 10.15 20.26 0.20
N LEU A 124 10.62 20.31 -1.04
CA LEU A 124 11.96 19.83 -1.42
C LEU A 124 13.05 20.89 -1.21
N ALA A 125 12.71 22.18 -1.30
CA ALA A 125 13.63 23.29 -1.14
C ALA A 125 13.05 24.38 -0.24
N SER A 126 13.46 24.38 1.03
CA SER A 126 13.01 25.34 2.07
C SER A 126 13.46 26.78 1.84
N THR A 127 14.37 27.04 0.90
CA THR A 127 15.00 28.36 0.70
C THR A 127 14.30 29.25 -0.33
N ILE A 128 13.19 28.81 -0.93
CA ILE A 128 12.48 29.57 -1.96
C ILE A 128 11.21 30.16 -1.35
N ASP A 129 11.31 31.36 -0.76
CA ASP A 129 10.20 32.23 -0.36
C ASP A 129 9.46 32.85 -1.56
N SER A 130 9.30 32.08 -2.64
CA SER A 130 8.48 32.50 -3.76
C SER A 130 7.03 32.15 -3.42
N GLU A 131 6.34 33.07 -2.74
CA GLU A 131 4.87 33.17 -2.72
C GLU A 131 4.32 33.50 -4.12
N GLY A 132 4.75 32.74 -5.12
CA GLY A 132 4.27 32.82 -6.49
C GLY A 132 3.21 31.75 -6.68
N ALA A 133 1.96 32.18 -6.81
CA ALA A 133 0.86 31.36 -7.28
C ALA A 133 1.26 30.55 -8.52
N GLY A 134 1.07 29.22 -8.48
CA GLY A 134 1.12 28.38 -9.68
C GLY A 134 2.36 27.50 -9.90
N SER A 135 3.10 27.08 -8.87
CA SER A 135 4.07 26.00 -9.09
C SER A 135 3.34 24.65 -9.17
N THR A 136 3.18 24.10 -10.37
CA THR A 136 2.59 22.78 -10.60
C THR A 136 3.31 21.73 -9.73
N PRO A 137 2.56 20.90 -8.97
CA PRO A 137 3.15 19.83 -8.17
C PRO A 137 3.83 18.81 -9.07
N LEU A 138 4.90 18.21 -8.55
CA LEU A 138 5.60 17.14 -9.22
C LEU A 138 4.87 15.82 -8.94
N VAL A 139 4.38 15.17 -10.00
CA VAL A 139 3.82 13.82 -9.96
C VAL A 139 4.65 12.93 -10.86
N LEU A 140 5.35 11.97 -10.25
CA LEU A 140 6.20 11.03 -10.98
C LEU A 140 5.65 9.63 -10.85
N ARG A 141 5.22 9.06 -11.97
CA ARG A 141 4.88 7.64 -12.06
C ARG A 141 6.16 6.81 -12.06
N VAL A 142 6.21 5.82 -11.19
CA VAL A 142 7.33 4.89 -11.02
C VAL A 142 6.80 3.48 -11.22
N ASP A 143 7.12 2.90 -12.38
CA ASP A 143 6.75 1.52 -12.71
C ASP A 143 7.88 0.57 -12.31
N PRO A 144 7.67 -0.39 -11.39
CA PRO A 144 8.75 -1.27 -10.93
C PRO A 144 9.32 -2.18 -12.02
N ASP A 145 8.55 -2.50 -13.06
CA ASP A 145 8.95 -3.30 -14.23
C ASP A 145 10.06 -2.64 -15.06
N LYS A 146 10.20 -1.31 -15.00
CA LYS A 146 11.30 -0.57 -15.63
C LYS A 146 12.64 -0.74 -14.90
N TYR A 147 12.60 -1.14 -13.63
CA TYR A 147 13.80 -1.26 -12.77
C TYR A 147 14.17 -2.72 -12.48
N LEU A 148 13.22 -3.65 -12.62
CA LEU A 148 13.37 -5.03 -12.20
C LEU A 148 13.11 -5.99 -13.37
N ALA A 149 13.92 -7.05 -13.46
CA ALA A 149 13.65 -8.13 -14.40
C ALA A 149 12.35 -8.87 -14.03
N GLY A 150 11.61 -9.41 -15.00
CA GLY A 150 10.32 -10.09 -14.77
C GLY A 150 10.37 -11.30 -13.82
N LYS A 151 11.55 -11.91 -13.59
CA LYS A 151 11.73 -12.94 -12.55
C LYS A 151 11.72 -12.40 -11.12
N HIS A 152 11.89 -11.10 -10.96
CA HIS A 152 11.97 -10.39 -9.68
C HIS A 152 10.71 -9.61 -9.36
N TRP A 153 9.93 -9.23 -10.38
CA TRP A 153 8.68 -8.49 -10.23
C TRP A 153 7.65 -9.00 -11.23
N ASN A 154 6.47 -9.36 -10.72
CA ASN A 154 5.30 -9.61 -11.55
C ASN A 154 4.51 -8.30 -11.67
N PRO A 155 4.41 -7.67 -12.87
CA PRO A 155 3.64 -6.43 -13.03
C PRO A 155 2.18 -6.54 -12.60
N ARG A 156 1.61 -7.75 -12.68
CA ARG A 156 0.23 -8.06 -12.29
C ARG A 156 0.05 -8.29 -10.80
N THR A 157 1.10 -8.16 -9.99
CA THR A 157 0.98 -8.26 -8.54
C THR A 157 0.50 -6.93 -7.96
N SER A 158 -0.23 -7.03 -6.87
CA SER A 158 -0.78 -5.89 -6.15
C SER A 158 0.22 -5.41 -5.11
N ILE A 159 0.26 -4.10 -4.86
CA ILE A 159 1.02 -3.56 -3.73
C ILE A 159 0.11 -3.58 -2.50
N VAL A 160 0.52 -4.28 -1.44
CA VAL A 160 -0.25 -4.41 -0.20
C VAL A 160 0.15 -3.34 0.81
N ASN A 161 1.44 -3.01 0.89
CA ASN A 161 1.91 -2.01 1.83
C ASN A 161 3.12 -1.24 1.29
N VAL A 162 3.17 0.05 1.64
CA VAL A 162 4.30 0.94 1.39
C VAL A 162 4.65 1.65 2.68
N PHE A 163 5.93 1.60 3.08
CA PHE A 163 6.38 2.21 4.32
C PHE A 163 7.83 2.70 4.24
N PHE A 164 8.20 3.58 5.16
CA PHE A 164 9.56 4.10 5.27
C PHE A 164 10.27 3.43 6.43
N PRO A 165 11.35 2.66 6.20
CA PRO A 165 12.07 1.97 7.27
C PRO A 165 12.92 2.91 8.15
N THR A 166 13.12 4.16 7.70
CA THR A 166 14.03 5.13 8.31
C THR A 166 13.44 6.53 8.30
N GLN A 167 13.83 7.34 9.29
CA GLN A 167 13.37 8.73 9.44
C GLN A 167 13.89 9.70 8.36
N ASN A 168 14.92 9.32 7.61
CA ASN A 168 15.51 10.19 6.57
C ASN A 168 14.63 10.31 5.30
N GLY A 169 13.61 9.46 5.15
CA GLY A 169 12.65 9.51 4.05
C GLY A 169 13.20 9.13 2.67
N SER A 170 14.47 8.75 2.52
CA SER A 170 15.04 8.47 1.18
C SER A 170 14.85 7.03 0.71
N LYS A 171 14.53 6.11 1.61
CA LYS A 171 14.33 4.68 1.31
C LYS A 171 12.86 4.34 1.57
N VAL A 172 12.24 3.66 0.64
CA VAL A 172 10.84 3.22 0.70
C VAL A 172 10.82 1.72 0.54
N PHE A 173 10.09 1.04 1.40
CA PHE A 173 9.82 -0.39 1.29
C PHE A 173 8.43 -0.61 0.72
N VAL A 174 8.34 -1.57 -0.20
CA VAL A 174 7.12 -1.94 -0.90
C VAL A 174 6.96 -3.44 -0.75
N LEU A 175 5.81 -3.88 -0.26
CA LEU A 175 5.46 -5.29 -0.14
C LEU A 175 4.30 -5.60 -1.09
N SER A 176 4.51 -6.57 -1.96
CA SER A 176 3.47 -7.06 -2.87
C SER A 176 2.68 -8.23 -2.29
N GLU A 177 1.51 -8.46 -2.90
CA GLU A 177 0.61 -9.56 -2.61
C GLU A 177 1.28 -10.92 -2.82
N ASP A 178 2.12 -11.06 -3.85
CA ASP A 178 2.89 -12.28 -4.12
C ASP A 178 4.13 -12.46 -3.20
N GLY A 179 4.24 -11.66 -2.13
CA GLY A 179 5.30 -11.76 -1.13
C GLY A 179 6.67 -11.25 -1.58
N VAL A 180 6.73 -10.42 -2.62
CA VAL A 180 7.97 -9.74 -3.02
C VAL A 180 8.12 -8.45 -2.20
N TRP A 181 9.25 -8.33 -1.51
CA TRP A 181 9.62 -7.13 -0.76
C TRP A 181 10.70 -6.37 -1.52
N LEU A 182 10.37 -5.16 -1.94
CA LEU A 182 11.27 -4.24 -2.64
C LEU A 182 11.77 -3.13 -1.73
N SER A 183 12.99 -2.68 -2.01
CA SER A 183 13.54 -1.41 -1.56
C SER A 183 13.62 -0.46 -2.74
N VAL A 184 12.97 0.69 -2.62
CA VAL A 184 13.00 1.80 -3.56
C VAL A 184 13.76 2.95 -2.91
N SER A 185 14.92 3.30 -3.44
CA SER A 185 15.71 4.43 -2.95
C SER A 185 15.47 5.65 -3.83
N VAL A 186 14.95 6.72 -3.25
CA VAL A 186 14.63 7.99 -3.91
C VAL A 186 15.79 8.97 -3.75
N GLN A 187 16.32 9.45 -4.88
CA GLN A 187 17.38 10.45 -4.91
C GLN A 187 16.80 11.85 -4.66
N LEU A 188 16.65 12.25 -3.40
CA LEU A 188 16.03 13.52 -2.99
C LEU A 188 16.63 14.75 -3.68
N ALA A 189 17.95 14.78 -3.88
CA ALA A 189 18.61 15.89 -4.58
C ALA A 189 18.18 15.97 -6.05
N LYS A 190 18.07 14.83 -6.75
CA LYS A 190 17.59 14.80 -8.13
C LYS A 190 16.09 15.12 -8.21
N LEU A 191 15.30 14.64 -7.24
CA LEU A 191 13.88 14.98 -7.13
C LEU A 191 13.67 16.49 -6.97
N ALA A 192 14.47 17.15 -6.12
CA ALA A 192 14.44 18.60 -5.96
C ALA A 192 14.79 19.34 -7.26
N LEU A 193 15.80 18.88 -8.01
CA LEU A 193 16.17 19.47 -9.29
C LEU A 193 15.05 19.37 -10.33
N VAL A 194 14.42 18.20 -10.46
CA VAL A 194 13.28 17.99 -11.38
C VAL A 194 12.09 18.87 -10.99
N ALA A 195 11.83 19.03 -9.69
CA ALA A 195 10.77 19.94 -9.23
C ALA A 195 11.06 21.43 -9.49
N MET A 196 12.33 21.81 -9.70
CA MET A 196 12.71 23.20 -9.99
C MET A 196 12.62 23.55 -11.47
N ASP A 197 12.81 22.58 -12.36
CA ASP A 197 12.76 22.75 -13.80
C ASP A 197 11.89 21.64 -14.45
N PRO A 198 10.55 21.81 -14.45
CA PRO A 198 9.64 20.86 -15.09
C PRO A 198 9.71 20.89 -16.63
N SER A 199 10.50 21.81 -17.21
CA SER A 199 10.72 21.93 -18.66
C SER A 199 11.97 21.20 -19.16
N ALA A 200 12.86 20.83 -18.24
CA ALA A 200 13.91 19.87 -18.53
C ALA A 200 13.25 18.53 -18.87
N ASP A 201 13.60 18.00 -20.03
CA ASP A 201 13.13 16.73 -20.58
C ASP A 201 12.94 15.67 -19.48
N GLN A 202 11.88 14.85 -19.58
CA GLN A 202 11.39 13.89 -18.57
C GLN A 202 12.37 12.73 -18.25
N ASP A 203 13.67 13.02 -18.14
CA ASP A 203 14.74 12.11 -17.75
C ASP A 203 14.66 11.81 -16.24
N THR A 204 13.66 11.01 -15.92
CA THR A 204 13.45 10.37 -14.61
C THR A 204 14.44 9.23 -14.35
N THR A 205 15.38 8.99 -15.27
CA THR A 205 16.39 7.93 -15.14
C THR A 205 17.24 8.13 -13.89
N GLY A 206 17.32 7.13 -13.03
CA GLY A 206 18.14 7.19 -11.81
C GLY A 206 17.61 8.12 -10.71
N LEU A 207 16.39 8.62 -10.84
CA LEU A 207 15.67 9.32 -9.76
C LEU A 207 15.30 8.34 -8.64
N CYS A 208 15.02 7.09 -9.03
CA CYS A 208 14.87 5.96 -8.13
C CYS A 208 15.85 4.85 -8.49
N THR A 209 16.23 4.05 -7.50
CA THR A 209 16.79 2.71 -7.72
C THR A 209 15.91 1.69 -7.00
N MET A 210 15.80 0.48 -7.55
CA MET A 210 15.01 -0.58 -6.94
C MET A 210 15.83 -1.86 -6.79
N GLN A 211 15.62 -2.55 -5.68
CA GLN A 211 16.21 -3.85 -5.43
C GLN A 211 15.22 -4.74 -4.69
N VAL A 212 15.29 -6.04 -4.94
CA VAL A 212 14.57 -7.04 -4.14
C VAL A 212 15.31 -7.20 -2.82
N VAL A 213 14.64 -6.90 -1.71
CA VAL A 213 15.15 -7.13 -0.36
C VAL A 213 14.96 -8.59 0.00
N LYS A 214 13.75 -9.10 -0.21
CA LYS A 214 13.38 -10.47 0.14
C LYS A 214 12.21 -10.94 -0.72
N LYS A 215 12.14 -12.26 -0.91
CA LYS A 215 10.91 -12.93 -1.30
C LYS A 215 10.47 -13.77 -0.11
N LEU A 216 9.22 -13.61 0.31
CA LEU A 216 8.64 -14.40 1.38
C LEU A 216 8.51 -15.86 0.93
N THR A 217 8.49 -16.78 1.90
CA THR A 217 8.34 -18.22 1.64
C THR A 217 6.94 -18.52 1.10
N GLU A 218 6.73 -19.69 0.51
CA GLU A 218 5.45 -20.07 -0.12
C GLU A 218 4.23 -19.88 0.79
N TRP A 219 4.39 -20.12 2.10
CA TRP A 219 3.33 -19.93 3.10
C TRP A 219 2.97 -18.48 3.37
N HIS A 220 3.82 -17.54 3.00
CA HIS A 220 3.66 -16.10 3.19
C HIS A 220 3.64 -15.32 1.87
N ALA A 221 3.60 -16.02 0.73
CA ALA A 221 3.59 -15.43 -0.59
C ALA A 221 2.19 -15.01 -1.05
N GLY A 222 1.12 -15.30 -0.31
CA GLY A 222 -0.23 -14.77 -0.52
C GLY A 222 -0.55 -13.71 0.52
N VAL A 223 0.16 -12.59 0.49
CA VAL A 223 0.03 -11.50 1.47
C VAL A 223 -1.30 -10.79 1.27
N THR A 224 -2.13 -10.78 2.30
CA THR A 224 -3.43 -10.08 2.27
C THR A 224 -3.43 -8.79 3.08
N ALA A 225 -2.57 -8.70 4.10
CA ALA A 225 -2.38 -7.48 4.86
C ALA A 225 -0.97 -7.40 5.42
N ALA A 226 -0.50 -6.17 5.59
CA ALA A 226 0.74 -5.90 6.31
C ALA A 226 0.63 -4.57 7.04
N CYS A 227 1.37 -4.43 8.13
CA CYS A 227 1.46 -3.21 8.91
C CYS A 227 2.89 -3.04 9.41
N TYR A 228 3.46 -1.86 9.18
CA TYR A 228 4.78 -1.50 9.68
C TYR A 228 4.64 -0.45 10.77
N ASP A 229 5.32 -0.70 11.89
CA ASP A 229 5.51 0.28 12.94
C ASP A 229 6.95 0.80 12.94
N LEU A 230 7.10 2.11 12.74
CA LEU A 230 8.40 2.78 12.69
C LEU A 230 9.08 2.85 14.06
N GLU A 231 8.30 2.98 15.15
CA GLU A 231 8.85 3.13 16.50
C GLU A 231 9.53 1.84 16.97
N SER A 232 8.85 0.71 16.80
CA SER A 232 9.43 -0.61 17.07
C SER A 232 10.25 -1.14 15.89
N SER A 233 10.25 -0.49 14.74
CA SER A 233 10.85 -0.98 13.49
C SER A 233 10.41 -2.41 13.16
N THR A 234 9.12 -2.69 13.34
CA THR A 234 8.55 -4.04 13.19
C THR A 234 7.55 -4.05 12.05
N LEU A 235 7.72 -4.99 11.13
CA LEU A 235 6.74 -5.30 10.10
C LEU A 235 6.00 -6.56 10.48
N VAL A 236 4.67 -6.50 10.52
CA VAL A 236 3.80 -7.67 10.63
C VAL A 236 3.15 -7.91 9.28
N VAL A 237 3.21 -9.13 8.79
CA VAL A 237 2.64 -9.56 7.53
C VAL A 237 1.70 -10.73 7.81
N SER A 238 0.47 -10.63 7.33
CA SER A 238 -0.51 -11.72 7.40
C SER A 238 -0.97 -12.10 5.99
N GLY A 239 -1.29 -13.37 5.83
CA GLY A 239 -1.76 -13.88 4.54
C GLY A 239 -1.92 -15.38 4.57
N GLY A 240 -1.61 -15.99 3.43
CA GLY A 240 -1.57 -17.43 3.27
C GLY A 240 -0.68 -17.82 2.10
N VAL A 241 -0.97 -18.99 1.55
CA VAL A 241 -0.30 -19.50 0.34
C VAL A 241 -0.88 -18.78 -0.88
N THR A 242 -0.03 -18.40 -1.83
CA THR A 242 -0.48 -17.94 -3.15
C THR A 242 -1.17 -19.09 -3.87
N ASP A 243 -2.37 -18.87 -4.43
CA ASP A 243 -3.15 -19.90 -5.13
C ASP A 243 -3.32 -21.20 -4.31
N PRO A 244 -3.95 -21.13 -3.12
CA PRO A 244 -4.04 -22.27 -2.20
C PRO A 244 -4.85 -23.43 -2.80
N SER A 245 -4.46 -24.65 -2.47
CA SER A 245 -5.24 -25.85 -2.85
C SER A 245 -6.61 -25.87 -2.18
N ALA A 246 -7.55 -26.64 -2.73
CA ALA A 246 -8.89 -26.80 -2.15
C ALA A 246 -8.85 -27.26 -0.68
N ASP A 247 -7.91 -28.14 -0.33
CA ASP A 247 -7.72 -28.63 1.05
C ASP A 247 -7.26 -27.50 1.99
N LEU A 248 -6.38 -26.61 1.53
CA LEU A 248 -5.91 -25.46 2.32
C LEU A 248 -7.01 -24.42 2.50
N MET A 249 -7.84 -24.23 1.47
CA MET A 249 -9.04 -23.39 1.55
C MET A 249 -10.05 -23.95 2.56
N GLU A 250 -10.34 -25.25 2.52
CA GLU A 250 -11.26 -25.92 3.45
C GLU A 250 -10.76 -25.84 4.90
N THR A 251 -9.44 -25.94 5.09
CA THR A 251 -8.81 -25.87 6.41
C THR A 251 -8.47 -24.45 6.85
N GLN A 252 -8.90 -23.43 6.10
CA GLN A 252 -8.66 -22.01 6.39
C GLN A 252 -7.19 -21.71 6.74
N ALA A 253 -6.29 -22.28 5.93
CA ALA A 253 -4.86 -22.14 6.16
C ALA A 253 -4.45 -20.66 6.06
N SER A 254 -3.72 -20.18 7.06
CA SER A 254 -3.28 -18.80 7.16
C SER A 254 -1.89 -18.72 7.76
N SER A 255 -1.23 -17.59 7.56
CA SER A 255 0.13 -17.37 7.99
C SER A 255 0.32 -15.96 8.53
N LEU A 256 1.22 -15.84 9.50
CA LEU A 256 1.61 -14.59 10.13
C LEU A 256 3.14 -14.61 10.25
N SER A 257 3.79 -13.60 9.68
CA SER A 257 5.22 -13.38 9.88
C SER A 257 5.49 -12.01 10.48
N VAL A 258 6.48 -11.95 11.37
CA VAL A 258 6.90 -10.73 12.05
C VAL A 258 8.38 -10.54 11.78
N TRP A 259 8.72 -9.33 11.34
CA TRP A 259 10.06 -8.97 10.90
C TRP A 259 10.54 -7.74 11.65
N LYS A 260 11.80 -7.77 12.06
CA LYS A 260 12.54 -6.59 12.47
C LYS A 260 13.17 -5.96 11.23
N VAL A 261 12.89 -4.69 11.00
CA VAL A 261 13.55 -3.92 9.94
C VAL A 261 14.78 -3.24 10.53
N LEU A 262 15.95 -3.64 10.08
CA LEU A 262 17.25 -3.21 10.60
C LEU A 262 17.82 -2.18 9.62
N GLY A 263 17.57 -0.90 9.88
CA GLY A 263 17.98 0.18 8.96
C GLY A 263 19.51 0.32 8.83
N ASP A 264 19.99 0.28 7.58
CA ASP A 264 21.28 0.75 6.99
C ASP A 264 22.62 0.37 7.65
N LYS A 265 22.66 -0.21 8.85
CA LYS A 265 23.92 -0.44 9.59
C LYS A 265 24.55 -1.81 9.37
N ASP A 266 23.74 -2.82 9.06
CA ASP A 266 24.20 -4.18 8.81
C ASP A 266 23.74 -4.55 7.40
N ASN A 267 24.58 -5.23 6.61
CA ASN A 267 24.26 -5.67 5.23
C ASN A 267 22.97 -6.50 5.08
N ASN A 268 22.24 -6.78 6.18
CA ASN A 268 20.91 -7.35 6.20
C ASN A 268 19.91 -6.27 6.61
N ASP A 269 19.14 -5.79 5.64
CA ASP A 269 18.08 -4.78 5.84
C ASP A 269 16.93 -5.28 6.74
N VAL A 270 16.79 -6.60 6.93
CA VAL A 270 15.67 -7.23 7.62
C VAL A 270 16.10 -8.48 8.40
N GLY A 271 15.47 -8.71 9.55
CA GLY A 271 15.63 -9.91 10.38
C GLY A 271 14.27 -10.52 10.72
N GLU A 272 14.14 -11.83 10.57
CA GLU A 272 12.92 -12.56 10.92
C GLU A 272 12.81 -12.69 12.44
N LEU A 273 11.64 -12.37 13.00
CA LEU A 273 11.35 -12.55 14.43
C LEU A 273 10.38 -13.71 14.66
N LEU A 274 9.41 -13.89 13.76
CA LEU A 274 8.40 -14.93 13.83
C LEU A 274 7.99 -15.35 12.41
N ASP A 275 7.87 -16.65 12.20
CA ASP A 275 7.19 -17.26 11.06
C ASP A 275 6.22 -18.29 11.67
N PHE A 276 4.92 -18.03 11.51
CA PHE A 276 3.86 -18.85 12.05
C PHE A 276 2.83 -19.19 10.97
N THR A 277 2.48 -20.47 10.89
CA THR A 277 1.47 -20.99 9.97
C THR A 277 0.40 -21.73 10.77
N MET A 278 -0.87 -21.48 10.46
CA MET A 278 -2.03 -22.09 11.08
C MET A 278 -2.87 -22.83 10.05
N VAL A 279 -3.36 -24.01 10.42
CA VAL A 279 -4.29 -24.83 9.63
C VAL A 279 -5.39 -25.31 10.58
N VAL A 280 -6.64 -24.90 10.36
CA VAL A 280 -7.78 -25.31 11.17
C VAL A 280 -8.21 -26.69 10.68
N LYS A 281 -7.97 -27.73 11.48
CA LYS A 281 -8.53 -29.06 11.18
C LYS A 281 -10.04 -29.02 11.33
N GLY A 282 -10.77 -29.14 10.22
CA GLY A 282 -12.21 -29.34 10.23
C GLY A 282 -12.58 -30.51 11.14
N LYS A 283 -13.56 -30.30 12.03
CA LYS A 283 -14.21 -31.43 12.71
C LYS A 283 -14.83 -32.29 11.62
N LYS A 284 -14.30 -33.51 11.42
CA LYS A 284 -15.11 -34.58 10.81
C LYS A 284 -16.37 -34.68 11.67
N GLN A 285 -17.49 -34.19 11.17
CA GLN A 285 -18.79 -34.64 11.64
C GLN A 285 -18.86 -36.13 11.25
N GLN A 286 -18.46 -36.99 12.18
CA GLN A 286 -18.92 -38.37 12.22
C GLN A 286 -20.43 -38.31 12.46
N PHE A 287 -21.20 -38.07 11.40
CA PHE A 287 -22.53 -38.66 11.31
C PHE A 287 -22.31 -40.13 10.98
N SER A 288 -22.00 -40.94 12.00
CA SER A 288 -22.33 -42.35 11.95
C SER A 288 -23.83 -42.46 12.18
N ASP A 289 -24.61 -42.27 11.11
CA ASP A 289 -25.91 -42.92 10.99
C ASP A 289 -25.63 -44.41 10.74
N GLU A 290 -25.34 -45.14 11.81
CA GLU A 290 -25.65 -46.55 11.87
C GLU A 290 -26.76 -46.74 12.90
N SER A 291 -27.89 -47.14 12.35
CA SER A 291 -29.15 -47.51 12.96
C SER A 291 -29.04 -48.63 13.99
N ASN A 292 -29.80 -48.46 15.08
CA ASN A 292 -30.58 -49.46 15.82
C ASN A 292 -29.91 -50.65 16.53
N GLU A 293 -30.50 -50.87 17.73
CA GLU A 293 -30.65 -52.11 18.50
C GLU A 293 -29.53 -52.49 19.50
N ASP A 294 -29.88 -52.25 20.78
CA ASP A 294 -29.71 -53.12 21.95
C ASP A 294 -28.43 -53.95 22.08
N GLU A 295 -27.59 -53.60 23.07
CA GLU A 295 -27.21 -54.46 24.21
C GLU A 295 -26.08 -53.81 25.04
N GLN A 296 -26.39 -53.37 26.27
CA GLN A 296 -25.46 -53.44 27.41
C GLN A 296 -25.51 -54.89 27.94
N PRO A 297 -24.48 -55.44 28.65
CA PRO A 297 -23.41 -54.77 29.42
C PRO A 297 -21.99 -55.35 29.08
N ASP A 298 -20.86 -54.80 29.51
CA ASP A 298 -20.28 -55.08 30.83
C ASP A 298 -19.02 -54.23 31.09
N LEU A 299 -18.91 -53.83 32.35
CA LEU A 299 -17.73 -53.25 32.98
C LEU A 299 -16.59 -54.27 33.01
N VAL A 300 -15.45 -53.97 32.38
CA VAL A 300 -14.15 -54.51 32.83
C VAL A 300 -13.12 -53.39 32.83
N SER A 301 -12.83 -52.92 34.05
CA SER A 301 -11.62 -52.20 34.37
C SER A 301 -10.44 -53.17 34.37
N THR A 302 -9.40 -52.87 33.60
CA THR A 302 -8.06 -53.43 33.83
C THR A 302 -7.01 -52.35 33.60
N GLU A 303 -6.27 -52.08 34.68
CA GLU A 303 -5.00 -51.36 34.71
C GLU A 303 -3.93 -52.04 33.84
N VAL A 304 -2.77 -51.37 33.74
CA VAL A 304 -1.38 -51.82 33.54
C VAL A 304 -0.74 -50.88 32.49
N LYS A 305 0.32 -50.10 32.75
CA LYS A 305 1.40 -50.17 33.73
C LYS A 305 2.02 -48.78 33.92
#